data_AF-A0A1M5R4W3-F1
#
_entry.id   AF-A0A1M5R4W3-F1
#
_cell.length_a   1.000
_cell.length_b   1.000
_cell.length_c   1.000
_cell.angle_alpha   90.00
_cell.angle_beta   90.00
_cell.angle_gamma   90.00
#
_symmetry.space_group_name_H-M   'P 1'
#
loop_
_entity.id
_entity.type
_entity.pdbx_description
1 polymer ?
#
loop_
_entity_poly.entity_id
_entity_poly.type
_entity_poly.pdbx_seq_one_letter_code
_entity_poly.pdbx_strand_id
1 'polypeptide(L)'
;MTGVWDLFSISLSDVVTYSKPAKYYYLIIQWPYDQQRVVHGSLVYIYDAASGNWEGKSEEAIAEAIEYQIDDSKLDACTKGVLNKLKLSTEKDISKMINRFNPASSVFNIKMSTGKVAKADDWAQTTKVSGSATDVNMIFSEDYIKGTLFGTRPTDLSVATTMAHEIIHAYLISLLEDHLKNSSVGINDFPTIFDAYVQQKATKNTSILPGAHHELIADKYVNAIASTIEQFHLGDTFHSGYPRQVYLDMAWGGLIGTKIFNKTYLEGSAGRERILARINTERKGAPYQGYTPVGTPCKN
;
A
#
# COMPACT_ATOMS: atom_id res chain seq x y z
N MET A 1 18.47 -15.48 -20.81
CA MET A 1 17.03 -15.11 -20.82
C MET A 1 16.39 -15.77 -22.02
N THR A 2 15.71 -16.89 -21.83
CA THR A 2 14.98 -17.58 -22.92
C THR A 2 13.56 -17.04 -22.94
N GLY A 3 13.24 -16.19 -23.93
CA GLY A 3 11.91 -15.65 -24.18
C GLY A 3 10.96 -16.72 -24.70
N VAL A 4 10.63 -17.70 -23.86
CA VAL A 4 9.66 -18.75 -24.14
C VAL A 4 8.37 -18.38 -23.42
N TRP A 5 7.29 -18.24 -24.20
CA TRP A 5 5.94 -18.19 -23.68
C TRP A 5 5.47 -19.63 -23.50
N ASP A 6 5.28 -20.07 -22.25
CA ASP A 6 4.68 -21.36 -21.99
C ASP A 6 3.15 -21.20 -21.90
N LEU A 7 2.45 -21.83 -22.83
CA LEU A 7 0.98 -21.86 -22.87
C LEU A 7 0.51 -23.15 -22.19
N PHE A 8 -0.06 -23.03 -21.00
CA PHE A 8 -0.66 -24.19 -20.31
C PHE A 8 -2.18 -24.10 -20.37
N SER A 9 -2.82 -25.23 -20.69
CA SER A 9 -4.27 -25.41 -20.58
C SER A 9 -4.54 -26.23 -19.33
N ILE A 10 -5.30 -25.67 -18.40
CA ILE A 10 -5.70 -26.35 -17.16
C ILE A 10 -7.22 -26.39 -17.05
N SER A 11 -7.72 -27.56 -16.70
CA SER A 11 -9.12 -27.78 -16.36
C SER A 11 -9.43 -27.01 -15.08
N LEU A 12 -10.37 -26.07 -15.14
CA LEU A 12 -10.83 -25.37 -13.95
C LEU A 12 -11.66 -26.31 -13.08
N SER A 13 -11.58 -26.15 -11.76
CA SER A 13 -12.43 -26.92 -10.84
C SER A 13 -13.91 -26.54 -11.03
N ASP A 14 -14.81 -27.46 -10.70
CA ASP A 14 -16.25 -27.27 -10.82
C ASP A 14 -16.76 -26.01 -10.08
N VAL A 15 -16.07 -25.61 -9.00
CA VAL A 15 -16.40 -24.40 -8.22
C VAL A 15 -16.18 -23.12 -9.04
N VAL A 16 -15.14 -23.09 -9.88
CA VAL A 16 -14.82 -21.91 -10.72
C VAL A 16 -15.79 -21.83 -11.91
N THR A 17 -16.09 -22.96 -12.54
CA THR A 17 -17.00 -23.02 -13.70
C THR A 17 -18.45 -22.72 -13.33
N TYR A 18 -18.89 -23.06 -12.12
CA TYR A 18 -20.27 -22.85 -11.65
C TYR A 18 -20.66 -21.38 -11.50
N SER A 19 -19.70 -20.51 -11.14
CA SER A 19 -19.98 -19.10 -10.89
C SER A 19 -20.29 -18.29 -12.16
N LYS A 20 -19.72 -18.67 -13.31
CA LYS A 20 -19.90 -18.04 -14.63
C LYS A 20 -19.71 -19.04 -15.78
N PRO A 21 -20.63 -19.98 -16.00
CA PRO A 21 -20.45 -21.12 -16.91
C PRO A 21 -20.28 -20.73 -18.39
N ALA A 22 -20.81 -19.57 -18.80
CA ALA A 22 -20.70 -19.09 -20.17
C ALA A 22 -19.34 -18.44 -20.52
N LYS A 23 -18.44 -18.22 -19.54
CA LYS A 23 -17.21 -17.44 -19.74
C LYS A 23 -15.90 -18.23 -19.59
N TYR A 24 -15.92 -19.40 -18.96
CA TYR A 24 -14.70 -20.09 -18.52
C TYR A 24 -14.71 -21.61 -18.78
N TYR A 25 -14.96 -22.07 -20.01
CA TYR A 25 -14.74 -23.49 -20.37
C TYR A 25 -13.25 -23.86 -20.46
N TYR A 26 -12.39 -22.86 -20.68
CA TYR A 26 -10.94 -22.95 -20.64
C TYR A 26 -10.42 -21.55 -20.30
N LEU A 27 -9.48 -21.45 -19.35
CA LEU A 27 -8.78 -20.20 -19.04
C LEU A 27 -7.38 -20.28 -19.66
N ILE A 28 -7.11 -19.45 -20.66
CA ILE A 28 -5.74 -19.25 -21.17
C ILE A 28 -5.09 -18.23 -20.23
N ILE A 29 -4.20 -18.70 -19.37
CA ILE A 29 -3.43 -17.83 -18.49
C ILE A 29 -2.15 -17.44 -19.23
N GLN A 30 -1.97 -16.14 -19.51
CA GLN A 30 -0.68 -15.61 -19.95
C GLN A 30 0.15 -15.24 -18.72
N TRP A 31 1.13 -16.08 -18.39
CA TRP A 31 2.13 -15.76 -17.39
C TRP A 31 3.02 -14.59 -17.88
N PRO A 32 3.36 -13.59 -17.03
CA PRO A 32 3.19 -13.49 -15.58
C PRO A 32 2.03 -12.58 -15.12
N TYR A 33 0.97 -12.43 -15.90
CA TYR A 33 -0.09 -11.47 -15.61
C TYR A 33 -1.25 -12.15 -14.85
N ASP A 34 -1.46 -11.72 -13.61
CA ASP A 34 -2.62 -11.98 -12.74
C ASP A 34 -2.67 -13.32 -11.97
N GLN A 35 -2.11 -13.32 -10.76
CA GLN A 35 -2.45 -14.24 -9.67
C GLN A 35 -3.94 -14.11 -9.27
N GLN A 36 -4.85 -14.57 -10.12
CA GLN A 36 -6.29 -14.38 -9.93
C GLN A 36 -6.77 -15.13 -8.67
N ARG A 37 -7.54 -14.44 -7.83
CA ARG A 37 -8.23 -14.97 -6.64
C ARG A 37 -9.69 -15.23 -6.96
N VAL A 38 -10.22 -16.38 -6.53
CA VAL A 38 -11.66 -16.68 -6.58
C VAL A 38 -12.20 -16.82 -5.16
N VAL A 39 -13.29 -16.14 -4.82
CA VAL A 39 -13.93 -16.23 -3.49
C VAL A 39 -15.20 -17.07 -3.62
N HIS A 40 -15.35 -18.07 -2.74
CA HIS A 40 -16.56 -18.89 -2.65
C HIS A 40 -16.84 -19.27 -1.20
N GLY A 41 -17.98 -18.83 -0.66
CA GLY A 41 -18.27 -18.96 0.78
C GLY A 41 -17.29 -18.13 1.63
N SER A 42 -16.79 -18.70 2.73
CA SER A 42 -15.75 -18.11 3.59
C SER A 42 -14.32 -18.41 3.14
N LEU A 43 -14.16 -19.02 1.96
CA LEU A 43 -12.88 -19.48 1.46
C LEU A 43 -12.44 -18.70 0.23
N VAL A 44 -11.13 -18.60 0.15
CA VAL A 44 -10.39 -17.89 -0.87
C VAL A 44 -9.50 -18.87 -1.60
N TYR A 45 -9.70 -19.00 -2.90
CA TYR A 45 -8.94 -19.89 -3.76
C TYR A 45 -7.85 -19.11 -4.49
N ILE A 46 -6.59 -19.54 -4.32
CA ILE A 46 -5.41 -18.99 -4.98
C ILE A 46 -4.80 -20.09 -5.84
N TYR A 47 -4.42 -19.75 -7.07
CA TYR A 47 -3.71 -20.65 -7.96
C TYR A 47 -2.23 -20.74 -7.58
N ASP A 48 -1.76 -21.92 -7.20
CA ASP A 48 -0.36 -22.23 -6.99
C ASP A 48 0.27 -22.73 -8.30
N ALA A 49 1.11 -21.89 -8.89
CA ALA A 49 1.79 -22.21 -10.14
C ALA A 49 2.84 -23.32 -10.01
N ALA A 50 3.35 -23.61 -8.80
CA ALA A 50 4.33 -24.67 -8.59
C ALA A 50 3.66 -26.06 -8.61
N SER A 51 2.44 -26.16 -8.09
CA SER A 51 1.66 -27.40 -8.07
C SER A 51 0.62 -27.53 -9.18
N GLY A 52 0.29 -26.43 -9.87
CA GLY A 52 -0.75 -26.40 -10.90
C GLY A 52 -2.18 -26.50 -10.36
N ASN A 53 -2.39 -26.20 -9.08
CA ASN A 53 -3.66 -26.42 -8.38
C ASN A 53 -4.21 -25.14 -7.73
N TRP A 54 -5.51 -25.17 -7.43
CA TRP A 54 -6.19 -24.14 -6.65
C TRP A 54 -6.30 -24.58 -5.19
N GLU A 55 -5.76 -23.79 -4.26
CA GLU A 55 -5.88 -24.06 -2.82
C GLU A 55 -6.88 -23.11 -2.17
N GLY A 56 -7.87 -23.67 -1.46
CA GLY A 56 -8.83 -22.89 -0.67
C GLY A 56 -8.29 -22.62 0.74
N LYS A 57 -8.16 -21.35 1.11
CA LYS A 57 -7.73 -20.89 2.45
C LYS A 57 -8.77 -19.95 3.06
N SER A 58 -8.91 -19.94 4.38
CA SER A 58 -9.73 -18.91 5.05
C SER A 58 -9.03 -17.55 4.95
N GLU A 59 -9.79 -16.46 5.12
CA GLU A 59 -9.22 -15.11 5.17
C GLU A 59 -8.20 -14.96 6.31
N GLU A 60 -8.46 -15.59 7.46
CA GLU A 60 -7.47 -15.66 8.56
C GLU A 60 -6.21 -16.43 8.16
N ALA A 61 -6.32 -17.56 7.46
CA ALA A 61 -5.16 -18.34 7.02
C ALA A 61 -4.33 -17.62 5.92
N ILE A 62 -4.96 -16.73 5.14
CA ILE A 62 -4.26 -15.86 4.19
C ILE A 62 -3.53 -14.74 4.91
N ALA A 63 -4.19 -14.09 5.88
CA ALA A 63 -3.55 -13.09 6.73
C ALA A 63 -2.35 -13.70 7.48
N GLU A 64 -2.52 -14.90 8.03
CA GLU A 64 -1.47 -15.64 8.76
C GLU A 64 -0.31 -16.07 7.83
N ALA A 65 -0.59 -16.40 6.57
CA ALA A 65 0.46 -16.65 5.56
C ALA A 65 1.21 -15.37 5.14
N ILE A 66 0.54 -14.21 5.14
CA ILE A 66 1.11 -12.88 4.88
C ILE A 66 1.99 -12.38 6.05
N GLU A 67 1.74 -12.87 7.26
CA GLU A 67 2.25 -12.30 8.50
C GLU A 67 3.71 -12.63 8.84
N TYR A 68 4.35 -13.62 8.20
CA TYR A 68 5.66 -14.07 8.67
C TYR A 68 6.75 -12.99 8.61
N GLN A 69 6.67 -12.06 7.66
CA GLN A 69 7.66 -10.98 7.48
C GLN A 69 7.10 -9.58 7.76
N ILE A 70 5.86 -9.47 8.23
CA ILE A 70 5.27 -8.21 8.71
C ILE A 70 5.03 -8.34 10.21
N ASP A 71 5.99 -7.84 11.00
CA ASP A 71 5.83 -7.73 12.46
C ASP A 71 4.93 -6.54 12.78
N ASP A 72 3.66 -6.81 13.09
CA ASP A 72 2.66 -5.84 13.50
C ASP A 72 2.34 -5.88 15.01
N SER A 73 3.14 -6.62 15.79
CA SER A 73 2.89 -6.91 17.21
C SER A 73 2.86 -5.66 18.09
N LYS A 74 3.40 -4.54 17.61
CA LYS A 74 3.49 -3.25 18.30
C LYS A 74 2.53 -2.19 17.74
N LEU A 75 1.61 -2.57 16.85
CA LEU A 75 0.52 -1.69 16.44
C LEU A 75 -0.57 -1.64 17.51
N ASP A 76 -1.23 -0.49 17.64
CA ASP A 76 -2.48 -0.40 18.39
C ASP A 76 -3.62 -1.13 17.65
N ALA A 77 -4.71 -1.39 18.37
CA ALA A 77 -5.85 -2.15 17.86
C ALA A 77 -6.47 -1.55 16.58
N CYS A 78 -6.57 -0.21 16.47
CA CYS A 78 -7.14 0.39 15.27
C CYS A 78 -6.22 0.18 14.07
N THR A 79 -4.94 0.54 14.22
CA THR A 79 -3.98 0.44 13.12
C THR A 79 -3.79 -1.01 12.68
N LYS A 80 -3.81 -1.96 13.62
CA LYS A 80 -3.80 -3.39 13.30
C LYS A 80 -5.07 -3.83 12.55
N GLY A 81 -6.24 -3.36 12.97
CA GLY A 81 -7.50 -3.62 12.24
C GLY A 81 -7.49 -3.09 10.81
N VAL A 82 -6.87 -1.92 10.60
CA VAL A 82 -6.65 -1.35 9.26
C VAL A 82 -5.71 -2.22 8.42
N LEU A 83 -4.56 -2.63 8.98
CA LEU A 83 -3.62 -3.50 8.30
C LEU A 83 -4.28 -4.81 7.87
N ASN A 84 -5.05 -5.45 8.76
CA ASN A 84 -5.71 -6.71 8.46
C ASN A 84 -6.69 -6.59 7.28
N LYS A 85 -7.46 -5.50 7.21
CA LYS A 85 -8.33 -5.24 6.06
C LYS A 85 -7.54 -4.97 4.78
N LEU A 86 -6.42 -4.24 4.86
CA LEU A 86 -5.56 -3.97 3.71
C LEU A 86 -4.88 -5.25 3.17
N LYS A 87 -4.46 -6.17 4.06
CA LYS A 87 -3.93 -7.49 3.68
C LYS A 87 -4.93 -8.32 2.85
N LEU A 88 -6.23 -8.15 3.12
CA LEU A 88 -7.30 -8.87 2.42
C LEU A 88 -7.71 -8.23 1.08
N SER A 89 -7.17 -7.04 0.75
CA SER A 89 -7.47 -6.29 -0.47
C SER A 89 -6.84 -6.93 -1.71
N THR A 90 -7.64 -7.11 -2.77
CA THR A 90 -7.32 -8.00 -3.89
C THR A 90 -6.84 -7.33 -5.18
N GLU A 91 -6.87 -5.99 -5.31
CA GLU A 91 -6.63 -5.34 -6.61
C GLU A 91 -5.68 -4.11 -6.55
N LYS A 92 -4.51 -4.31 -7.19
CA LYS A 92 -3.87 -3.48 -8.24
C LYS A 92 -2.36 -3.25 -8.10
N ASP A 93 -1.85 -2.60 -7.06
CA ASP A 93 -0.39 -2.39 -6.91
C ASP A 93 0.12 -2.48 -5.46
N ILE A 94 -0.60 -1.92 -4.48
CA ILE A 94 -0.16 -1.98 -3.08
C ILE A 94 -0.20 -3.40 -2.54
N SER A 95 -1.21 -4.21 -2.88
CA SER A 95 -1.21 -5.64 -2.53
C SER A 95 -0.01 -6.38 -3.15
N LYS A 96 0.44 -5.99 -4.35
CA LYS A 96 1.68 -6.53 -4.96
C LYS A 96 2.92 -6.08 -4.20
N MET A 97 2.95 -4.83 -3.73
CA MET A 97 4.03 -4.34 -2.87
C MET A 97 4.06 -5.04 -1.51
N ILE A 98 2.91 -5.23 -0.86
CA ILE A 98 2.76 -6.03 0.36
C ILE A 98 3.24 -7.47 0.08
N ASN A 99 2.83 -8.04 -1.05
CA ASN A 99 3.25 -9.38 -1.47
C ASN A 99 4.75 -9.51 -1.70
N ARG A 100 5.52 -8.42 -1.86
CA ARG A 100 6.99 -8.52 -1.89
C ARG A 100 7.54 -8.98 -0.53
N PHE A 101 6.89 -8.60 0.56
CA PHE A 101 7.31 -8.94 1.92
C PHE A 101 6.74 -10.31 2.34
N ASN A 102 5.64 -10.76 1.74
CA ASN A 102 4.88 -11.94 2.14
C ASN A 102 5.52 -13.34 1.89
N PRO A 103 6.18 -13.68 0.77
CA PRO A 103 6.52 -15.07 0.49
C PRO A 103 7.54 -15.61 1.49
N ALA A 104 7.49 -16.91 1.79
CA ALA A 104 8.44 -17.59 2.69
C ALA A 104 9.92 -17.45 2.25
N SER A 105 10.16 -17.11 0.98
CA SER A 105 11.47 -16.79 0.42
C SER A 105 11.81 -15.30 0.40
N SER A 106 10.91 -14.43 0.87
CA SER A 106 11.18 -12.99 0.97
C SER A 106 12.31 -12.78 1.96
N VAL A 107 13.33 -12.06 1.50
CA VAL A 107 14.44 -11.67 2.36
C VAL A 107 14.11 -10.42 3.17
N PHE A 108 13.05 -9.67 2.82
CA PHE A 108 12.70 -8.39 3.44
C PHE A 108 11.63 -8.52 4.52
N ASN A 109 11.82 -7.75 5.59
CA ASN A 109 10.91 -7.68 6.73
C ASN A 109 10.41 -6.25 6.93
N ILE A 110 9.13 -6.10 7.26
CA ILE A 110 8.56 -4.83 7.73
C ILE A 110 8.22 -4.95 9.21
N LYS A 111 8.73 -4.03 10.02
CA LYS A 111 8.37 -3.88 11.43
C LYS A 111 7.46 -2.66 11.57
N MET A 112 6.19 -2.90 11.89
CA MET A 112 5.19 -1.86 12.08
C MET A 112 4.96 -1.61 13.57
N SER A 113 4.93 -0.35 13.97
CA SER A 113 4.68 0.02 15.37
C SER A 113 3.95 1.35 15.49
N THR A 114 3.23 1.55 16.59
CA THR A 114 2.71 2.86 16.99
C THR A 114 3.67 3.45 18.03
N GLY A 115 4.14 4.68 17.84
CA GLY A 115 5.14 5.29 18.72
C GLY A 115 5.60 6.68 18.29
N LYS A 116 6.75 7.11 18.80
CA LYS A 116 7.32 8.43 18.50
C LYS A 116 8.01 8.45 17.13
N VAL A 117 7.67 9.44 16.31
CA VAL A 117 8.33 9.75 15.03
C VAL A 117 9.38 10.84 15.19
N ALA A 118 10.28 10.99 14.21
CA ALA A 118 11.38 11.95 14.27
C ALA A 118 10.93 13.43 14.26
N LYS A 119 9.86 13.77 13.54
CA LYS A 119 9.27 15.11 13.53
C LYS A 119 7.85 15.05 14.08
N ALA A 120 7.52 15.96 14.98
CA ALA A 120 6.23 15.94 15.69
C ALA A 120 5.00 16.04 14.76
N ASP A 121 5.15 16.67 13.59
CA ASP A 121 4.06 16.86 12.63
C ASP A 121 3.89 15.70 11.64
N ASP A 122 4.82 14.74 11.62
CA ASP A 122 4.74 13.56 10.76
C ASP A 122 3.70 12.57 11.31
N TRP A 123 2.83 12.04 10.46
CA TRP A 123 1.79 11.08 10.89
C TRP A 123 2.33 9.67 10.97
N ALA A 124 3.33 9.37 10.17
CA ALA A 124 4.12 8.16 10.21
C ALA A 124 5.51 8.42 9.66
N GLN A 125 6.40 7.44 9.83
CA GLN A 125 7.75 7.48 9.33
C GLN A 125 8.21 6.08 8.92
N THR A 126 8.73 5.96 7.70
CA THR A 126 9.40 4.75 7.22
C THR A 126 10.91 4.94 7.11
N THR A 127 11.67 3.98 7.64
CA THR A 127 13.14 3.99 7.62
C THR A 127 13.71 2.61 7.44
N LYS A 128 14.90 2.51 6.85
CA LYS A 128 15.72 1.29 6.93
C LYS A 128 16.15 1.04 8.38
N VAL A 129 16.15 -0.22 8.81
CA VAL A 129 16.73 -0.62 10.10
C VAL A 129 18.26 -0.57 10.03
N SER A 130 18.88 0.16 10.96
CA SER A 130 20.34 0.22 11.05
C SER A 130 20.94 -1.17 11.26
N GLY A 131 21.97 -1.51 10.47
CA GLY A 131 22.63 -2.82 10.53
C GLY A 131 21.91 -3.96 9.80
N SER A 132 20.71 -3.73 9.25
CA SER A 132 20.04 -4.69 8.36
C SER A 132 19.98 -4.15 6.93
N ALA A 133 20.22 -5.02 5.94
CA ALA A 133 20.02 -4.71 4.52
C ALA A 133 18.59 -5.01 4.07
N THR A 134 17.79 -5.66 4.91
CA THR A 134 16.51 -6.24 4.51
C THR A 134 15.34 -5.85 5.40
N ASP A 135 15.61 -5.24 6.55
CA ASP A 135 14.55 -4.85 7.47
C ASP A 135 14.22 -3.36 7.28
N VAL A 136 12.92 -3.08 7.21
CA VAL A 136 12.35 -1.74 7.17
C VAL A 136 11.48 -1.55 8.41
N ASN A 137 11.59 -0.38 9.04
CA ASN A 137 10.77 0.03 10.17
C ASN A 137 9.77 1.09 9.74
N MET A 138 8.50 0.90 10.09
CA MET A 138 7.41 1.85 9.90
C MET A 138 6.80 2.19 11.26
N ILE A 139 6.82 3.47 11.61
CA ILE A 139 6.29 3.97 12.88
C ILE A 139 5.11 4.88 12.57
N PHE A 140 3.93 4.55 13.07
CA PHE A 140 2.78 5.46 13.10
C PHE A 140 2.88 6.34 14.34
N SER A 141 2.75 7.66 14.16
CA SER A 141 2.85 8.62 15.25
C SER A 141 1.75 8.37 16.29
N GLU A 142 2.16 8.13 17.54
CA GLU A 142 1.24 7.92 18.65
C GLU A 142 0.33 9.14 18.87
N ASP A 143 0.84 10.36 18.70
CA ASP A 143 0.06 11.59 18.83
C ASP A 143 -0.99 11.73 17.72
N TYR A 144 -0.65 11.28 16.50
CA TYR A 144 -1.59 11.20 15.40
C TYR A 144 -2.68 10.16 15.70
N ILE A 145 -2.30 8.91 15.98
CA ILE A 145 -3.25 7.80 16.19
C ILE A 145 -4.17 8.05 17.40
N LYS A 146 -3.63 8.61 18.49
CA LYS A 146 -4.43 8.93 19.68
C LYS A 146 -5.22 10.24 19.54
N GLY A 147 -4.97 11.02 18.50
CA GLY A 147 -5.64 12.30 18.30
C GLY A 147 -5.19 13.40 19.27
N THR A 148 -4.02 13.26 19.89
CA THR A 148 -3.50 14.19 20.91
C THR A 148 -3.48 15.64 20.40
N LEU A 149 -3.14 15.83 19.12
CA LEU A 149 -3.02 17.15 18.50
C LEU A 149 -4.37 17.87 18.27
N PHE A 150 -5.46 17.13 18.13
CA PHE A 150 -6.77 17.68 17.73
C PHE A 150 -7.89 17.40 18.73
N GLY A 151 -7.63 16.60 19.78
CA GLY A 151 -8.63 16.14 20.73
C GLY A 151 -9.57 15.07 20.18
N THR A 152 -9.37 14.66 18.93
CA THR A 152 -10.17 13.66 18.22
C THR A 152 -9.24 12.76 17.40
N ARG A 153 -9.59 11.48 17.32
CA ARG A 153 -8.81 10.48 16.61
C ARG A 153 -9.03 10.56 15.10
N PRO A 154 -8.03 10.19 14.29
CA PRO A 154 -8.21 10.07 12.84
C PRO A 154 -9.25 9.02 12.50
N THR A 155 -9.77 9.09 11.27
CA THR A 155 -10.59 7.99 10.73
C THR A 155 -9.71 6.82 10.29
N ASP A 156 -10.32 5.63 10.25
CA ASP A 156 -9.73 4.42 9.68
C ASP A 156 -9.28 4.62 8.22
N LEU A 157 -10.01 5.43 7.44
CA LEU A 157 -9.63 5.85 6.09
C LEU A 157 -8.35 6.69 6.09
N SER A 158 -8.19 7.62 7.05
CA SER A 158 -6.95 8.39 7.21
C SER A 158 -5.77 7.47 7.54
N VAL A 159 -5.97 6.53 8.47
CA VAL A 159 -4.93 5.56 8.86
C VAL A 159 -4.58 4.63 7.71
N ALA A 160 -5.58 4.14 6.95
CA ALA A 160 -5.37 3.30 5.77
C ALA A 160 -4.58 4.04 4.68
N THR A 161 -4.87 5.33 4.49
CA THR A 161 -4.15 6.21 3.56
C THR A 161 -2.69 6.36 3.98
N THR A 162 -2.44 6.65 5.26
CA THR A 162 -1.07 6.73 5.79
C THR A 162 -0.33 5.40 5.61
N MET A 163 -0.97 4.28 5.94
CA MET A 163 -0.35 2.95 5.82
C MET A 163 -0.02 2.59 4.37
N ALA A 164 -0.93 2.83 3.43
CA ALA A 164 -0.69 2.64 2.01
C ALA A 164 0.51 3.47 1.52
N HIS A 165 0.62 4.71 1.96
CA HIS A 165 1.73 5.60 1.64
C HIS A 165 3.07 5.04 2.17
N GLU A 166 3.11 4.66 3.44
CA GLU A 166 4.33 4.13 4.09
C GLU A 166 4.77 2.79 3.48
N ILE A 167 3.83 1.92 3.08
CA ILE A 167 4.16 0.65 2.39
C ILE A 167 4.90 0.92 1.08
N ILE A 168 4.53 1.97 0.34
CA ILE A 168 5.26 2.35 -0.88
C ILE A 168 6.67 2.83 -0.53
N HIS A 169 6.84 3.61 0.55
CA HIS A 169 8.19 3.94 1.03
C HIS A 169 9.02 2.70 1.37
N ALA A 170 8.43 1.72 2.07
CA ALA A 170 9.11 0.47 2.41
C ALA A 170 9.50 -0.32 1.16
N TYR A 171 8.61 -0.39 0.17
CA TYR A 171 8.88 -0.99 -1.13
C TYR A 171 10.07 -0.32 -1.83
N LEU A 172 10.07 1.01 -1.94
CA LEU A 172 11.16 1.76 -2.58
C LEU A 172 12.50 1.59 -1.85
N ILE A 173 12.49 1.58 -0.51
CA ILE A 173 13.69 1.28 0.29
C ILE A 173 14.20 -0.13 -0.01
N SER A 174 13.31 -1.12 -0.05
CA SER A 174 13.70 -2.51 -0.32
C SER A 174 14.31 -2.69 -1.71
N LEU A 175 13.80 -1.99 -2.74
CA LEU A 175 14.35 -2.03 -4.09
C LEU A 175 15.76 -1.43 -4.14
N LEU A 176 15.95 -0.29 -3.45
CA LEU A 176 17.26 0.34 -3.37
C LEU A 176 18.27 -0.55 -2.67
N GLU A 177 17.90 -1.15 -1.54
CA GLU A 177 18.79 -2.03 -0.77
C GLU A 177 19.16 -3.31 -1.53
N ASP A 178 18.20 -3.93 -2.23
CA ASP A 178 18.48 -5.06 -3.10
C ASP A 178 19.48 -4.71 -4.20
N HIS A 179 19.29 -3.54 -4.82
CA HIS A 179 20.19 -3.06 -5.86
C HIS A 179 21.61 -2.83 -5.31
N LEU A 180 21.73 -2.21 -4.14
CA LEU A 180 23.02 -1.96 -3.49
C LEU A 180 23.73 -3.26 -3.07
N LYS A 181 22.98 -4.33 -2.77
CA LYS A 181 23.53 -5.62 -2.34
C LYS A 181 23.96 -6.51 -3.51
N ASN A 182 23.12 -6.62 -4.54
CA ASN A 182 23.27 -7.66 -5.57
C ASN A 182 23.41 -7.12 -7.00
N SER A 183 23.44 -5.79 -7.20
CA SER A 183 23.42 -5.15 -8.53
C SER A 183 22.28 -5.62 -9.44
N SER A 184 21.18 -6.12 -8.84
CA SER A 184 20.06 -6.72 -9.57
C SER A 184 19.04 -5.68 -10.03
N VAL A 185 18.26 -6.11 -11.02
CA VAL A 185 17.15 -5.39 -11.66
C VAL A 185 16.09 -5.03 -10.61
N GLY A 186 15.75 -3.75 -10.48
CA GLY A 186 14.72 -3.26 -9.56
C GLY A 186 14.70 -1.74 -9.43
N ILE A 187 15.85 -1.11 -9.13
CA ILE A 187 15.95 0.35 -9.11
C ILE A 187 16.05 0.96 -10.51
N ASN A 188 16.36 0.16 -11.53
CA ASN A 188 16.52 0.62 -12.92
C ASN A 188 15.22 1.21 -13.51
N ASP A 189 14.07 0.80 -12.99
CA ASP A 189 12.75 1.35 -13.35
C ASP A 189 12.44 2.66 -12.61
N PHE A 190 13.31 3.03 -11.66
CA PHE A 190 13.24 4.21 -10.80
C PHE A 190 14.62 4.92 -10.71
N PRO A 191 15.23 5.31 -11.85
CA PRO A 191 16.57 5.90 -11.85
C PRO A 191 16.66 7.16 -10.98
N THR A 192 15.56 7.90 -10.85
CA THR A 192 15.44 9.07 -9.97
C THR A 192 15.69 8.76 -8.49
N ILE A 193 15.38 7.54 -8.03
CA ILE A 193 15.60 7.12 -6.64
C ILE A 193 17.08 6.81 -6.41
N PHE A 194 17.74 6.17 -7.37
CA PHE A 194 19.18 5.93 -7.29
C PHE A 194 19.98 7.24 -7.36
N ASP A 195 19.63 8.13 -8.29
CA ASP A 195 20.27 9.45 -8.40
C ASP A 195 20.11 10.26 -7.11
N ALA A 196 18.90 10.25 -6.52
CA ALA A 196 18.63 10.90 -5.24
C ALA A 196 19.46 10.29 -4.09
N TYR A 197 19.64 8.96 -4.08
CA TYR A 197 20.52 8.29 -3.13
C TYR A 197 21.98 8.74 -3.30
N VAL A 198 22.51 8.74 -4.52
CA VAL A 198 23.88 9.20 -4.83
C VAL A 198 24.06 10.65 -4.39
N GLN A 199 23.10 11.53 -4.72
CA GLN A 199 23.15 12.94 -4.33
C GLN A 199 23.06 13.13 -2.81
N GLN A 200 22.22 12.38 -2.12
CA GLN A 200 22.15 12.37 -0.65
C GLN A 200 23.51 11.97 -0.05
N LYS A 201 24.18 10.95 -0.58
CA LYS A 201 25.50 10.53 -0.10
C LYS A 201 26.58 11.58 -0.35
N ALA A 202 26.57 12.21 -1.52
CA ALA A 202 27.52 13.26 -1.88
C ALA A 202 27.35 14.53 -1.03
N THR A 203 26.11 14.95 -0.79
CA THR A 203 25.79 16.22 -0.11
C THR A 203 25.59 16.07 1.40
N LYS A 204 25.40 14.85 1.90
CA LYS A 204 24.96 14.52 3.27
C LYS A 204 23.60 15.12 3.65
N ASN A 205 22.83 15.62 2.68
CA ASN A 205 21.50 16.16 2.93
C ASN A 205 20.46 15.06 2.99
N THR A 206 19.99 14.75 4.20
CA THR A 206 19.06 13.64 4.46
C THR A 206 17.65 13.85 3.88
N SER A 207 17.28 15.05 3.44
CA SER A 207 15.95 15.32 2.88
C SER A 207 15.78 14.96 1.40
N ILE A 208 16.89 14.76 0.67
CA ILE A 208 16.86 14.54 -0.80
C ILE A 208 16.12 13.24 -1.15
N LEU A 209 16.51 12.12 -0.53
CA LEU A 209 15.95 10.81 -0.84
C LEU A 209 14.46 10.70 -0.46
N PRO A 210 14.02 11.10 0.75
CA PRO A 210 12.59 11.18 1.08
C PRO A 210 11.80 12.08 0.11
N GLY A 211 12.36 13.24 -0.27
CA GLY A 211 11.74 14.12 -1.26
C GLY A 211 11.55 13.44 -2.62
N ALA A 212 12.57 12.72 -3.10
CA ALA A 212 12.47 11.96 -4.35
C ALA A 212 11.45 10.81 -4.28
N HIS A 213 11.32 10.16 -3.12
CA HIS A 213 10.26 9.17 -2.91
C HIS A 213 8.88 9.82 -3.03
N HIS A 214 8.63 10.97 -2.37
CA HIS A 214 7.35 11.67 -2.49
C HIS A 214 7.05 12.09 -3.93
N GLU A 215 8.01 12.60 -4.69
CA GLU A 215 7.79 12.94 -6.10
C GLU A 215 7.42 11.71 -6.93
N LEU A 216 8.09 10.56 -6.71
CA LEU A 216 7.76 9.33 -7.41
C LEU A 216 6.37 8.81 -7.02
N ILE A 217 6.01 8.89 -5.74
CA ILE A 217 4.67 8.51 -5.26
C ILE A 217 3.60 9.40 -5.89
N ALA A 218 3.84 10.70 -5.94
CA ALA A 218 2.95 11.66 -6.60
C ALA A 218 2.77 11.38 -8.09
N ASP A 219 3.82 10.93 -8.79
CA ASP A 219 3.79 10.63 -10.23
C ASP A 219 3.06 9.31 -10.52
N LYS A 220 3.40 8.25 -9.78
CA LYS A 220 3.06 6.88 -10.18
C LYS A 220 2.03 6.19 -9.29
N TYR A 221 1.90 6.60 -8.03
CA TYR A 221 1.21 5.79 -7.03
C TYR A 221 -0.03 6.42 -6.40
N VAL A 222 -0.37 7.68 -6.70
CA VAL A 222 -1.62 8.32 -6.20
C VAL A 222 -2.86 7.49 -6.54
N ASN A 223 -2.99 7.04 -7.80
CA ASN A 223 -4.14 6.23 -8.21
C ASN A 223 -4.15 4.85 -7.55
N ALA A 224 -2.96 4.27 -7.32
CA ALA A 224 -2.83 3.00 -6.61
C ALA A 224 -3.28 3.14 -5.15
N ILE A 225 -2.77 4.15 -4.43
CA ILE A 225 -3.19 4.48 -3.07
C ILE A 225 -4.70 4.68 -3.03
N ALA A 226 -5.25 5.53 -3.90
CA ALA A 226 -6.68 5.84 -3.96
C ALA A 226 -7.52 4.57 -4.19
N SER A 227 -7.12 3.72 -5.13
CA SER A 227 -7.82 2.45 -5.40
C SER A 227 -7.78 1.53 -4.18
N THR A 228 -6.62 1.40 -3.53
CA THR A 228 -6.44 0.53 -2.37
C THR A 228 -7.26 1.00 -1.17
N ILE A 229 -7.26 2.29 -0.85
CA ILE A 229 -8.06 2.80 0.27
C ILE A 229 -9.56 2.82 -0.05
N GLU A 230 -9.93 2.93 -1.33
CA GLU A 230 -11.31 2.79 -1.75
C GLU A 230 -11.81 1.35 -1.55
N GLN A 231 -11.02 0.36 -1.96
CA GLN A 231 -11.32 -1.05 -1.74
C GLN A 231 -11.37 -1.37 -0.24
N PHE A 232 -10.43 -0.84 0.55
CA PHE A 232 -10.47 -0.94 2.01
C PHE A 232 -11.80 -0.43 2.59
N HIS A 233 -12.27 0.73 2.11
CA HIS A 233 -13.45 1.38 2.66
C HIS A 233 -14.77 0.74 2.19
N LEU A 234 -14.80 0.20 0.97
CA LEU A 234 -16.01 -0.37 0.36
C LEU A 234 -16.14 -1.88 0.40
N GLY A 235 -15.05 -2.61 0.63
CA GLY A 235 -15.00 -4.07 0.44
C GLY A 235 -15.50 -4.48 -0.95
N ASP A 236 -16.38 -5.48 -0.98
CA ASP A 236 -16.91 -6.10 -2.20
C ASP A 236 -17.77 -5.19 -3.09
N THR A 237 -18.17 -4.01 -2.58
CA THR A 237 -18.91 -3.01 -3.36
C THR A 237 -17.98 -2.14 -4.23
N PHE A 238 -16.68 -2.39 -4.17
CA PHE A 238 -15.70 -1.78 -5.05
C PHE A 238 -15.95 -2.16 -6.51
N HIS A 239 -16.02 -1.15 -7.37
CA HIS A 239 -16.13 -1.35 -8.82
C HIS A 239 -14.77 -1.03 -9.46
N SER A 240 -14.23 -1.97 -10.23
CA SER A 240 -12.95 -1.78 -10.90
C SER A 240 -13.03 -0.62 -11.91
N GLY A 241 -12.29 0.46 -11.65
CA GLY A 241 -12.29 1.66 -12.50
C GLY A 241 -11.32 2.73 -11.98
N TYR A 242 -11.62 3.99 -12.30
CA TYR A 242 -10.93 5.14 -11.74
C TYR A 242 -11.45 5.43 -10.33
N PRO A 243 -10.59 5.68 -9.33
CA PRO A 243 -11.04 5.85 -7.96
C PRO A 243 -11.98 7.04 -7.79
N ARG A 244 -12.93 6.95 -6.86
CA ARG A 244 -13.80 8.11 -6.56
C ARG A 244 -12.98 9.26 -5.99
N GLN A 245 -13.42 10.49 -6.29
CA GLN A 245 -12.71 11.73 -5.94
C GLN A 245 -12.30 11.81 -4.47
N VAL A 246 -13.14 11.31 -3.55
CA VAL A 246 -12.84 11.30 -2.12
C VAL A 246 -11.54 10.54 -1.80
N TYR A 247 -11.27 9.42 -2.46
CA TYR A 247 -10.07 8.61 -2.24
C TYR A 247 -8.88 9.16 -2.99
N LEU A 248 -9.09 9.77 -4.16
CA LEU A 248 -8.02 10.52 -4.84
C LEU A 248 -7.54 11.69 -4.01
N ASP A 249 -8.47 12.45 -3.42
CA ASP A 249 -8.14 13.56 -2.53
C ASP A 249 -7.36 13.07 -1.31
N MET A 250 -7.75 11.93 -0.74
CA MET A 250 -7.02 11.31 0.37
C MET A 250 -5.64 10.82 -0.03
N ALA A 251 -5.48 10.21 -1.21
CA ALA A 251 -4.20 9.69 -1.69
C ALA A 251 -3.10 10.75 -1.86
N TRP A 252 -3.47 12.04 -1.93
CA TRP A 252 -2.52 13.15 -1.88
C TRP A 252 -1.99 13.48 -0.47
N GLY A 253 -2.46 12.79 0.57
CA GLY A 253 -1.93 12.86 1.93
C GLY A 253 -0.43 12.55 1.96
N GLY A 254 0.36 13.43 2.59
CA GLY A 254 1.83 13.34 2.61
C GLY A 254 2.54 13.87 1.35
N LEU A 255 1.80 14.14 0.26
CA LEU A 255 2.35 14.58 -1.03
C LEU A 255 2.12 16.07 -1.33
N ILE A 256 1.47 16.78 -0.40
CA ILE A 256 1.27 18.22 -0.46
C ILE A 256 2.66 18.90 -0.52
N GLY A 257 2.86 19.75 -1.52
CA GLY A 257 4.11 20.49 -1.72
C GLY A 257 5.10 19.83 -2.68
N THR A 258 4.86 18.59 -3.12
CA THR A 258 5.59 18.01 -4.25
C THR A 258 5.40 18.85 -5.51
N LYS A 259 6.38 18.80 -6.43
CA LYS A 259 6.31 19.51 -7.71
C LYS A 259 5.08 19.08 -8.49
N ILE A 260 4.77 17.79 -8.48
CA ILE A 260 3.61 17.24 -9.18
C ILE A 260 2.31 17.74 -8.57
N PHE A 261 2.18 17.72 -7.23
CA PHE A 261 0.99 18.27 -6.57
C PHE A 261 0.79 19.75 -6.87
N ASN A 262 1.86 20.56 -6.75
CA ASN A 262 1.77 22.01 -6.97
C ASN A 262 1.51 22.37 -8.43
N LYS A 263 1.98 21.56 -9.38
CA LYS A 263 1.68 21.73 -10.81
C LYS A 263 0.24 21.34 -11.14
N THR A 264 -0.27 20.27 -10.55
CA THR A 264 -1.62 19.75 -10.83
C THR A 264 -2.70 20.55 -10.10
N TYR A 265 -2.42 20.99 -8.87
CA TYR A 265 -3.34 21.73 -8.01
C TYR A 265 -2.70 23.04 -7.55
N LEU A 266 -2.85 24.06 -8.40
CA LEU A 266 -2.34 25.40 -8.17
C LEU A 266 -2.87 25.98 -6.85
N GLU A 267 -2.07 26.85 -6.25
CA GLU A 267 -2.46 27.59 -5.04
C GLU A 267 -3.73 28.41 -5.27
N GLY A 268 -4.65 28.37 -4.32
CA GLY A 268 -5.98 29.01 -4.42
C GLY A 268 -6.97 28.31 -5.36
N SER A 269 -6.61 27.19 -6.00
CA SER A 269 -7.57 26.42 -6.80
C SER A 269 -8.57 25.67 -5.91
N ALA A 270 -9.83 25.59 -6.34
CA ALA A 270 -10.86 24.82 -5.64
C ALA A 270 -10.49 23.33 -5.46
N GLY A 271 -9.72 22.78 -6.41
CA GLY A 271 -9.19 21.41 -6.29
C GLY A 271 -8.22 21.26 -5.13
N ARG A 272 -7.28 22.20 -4.97
CA ARG A 272 -6.33 22.20 -3.85
C ARG A 272 -7.04 22.36 -2.51
N GLU A 273 -7.97 23.31 -2.42
CA GLU A 273 -8.73 23.55 -1.19
C GLU A 273 -9.54 22.33 -0.76
N ARG A 274 -10.24 21.69 -1.73
CA ARG A 274 -10.98 20.45 -1.49
C ARG A 274 -10.08 19.34 -0.95
N ILE A 275 -8.92 19.11 -1.57
CA ILE A 275 -7.96 18.08 -1.15
C ILE A 275 -7.49 18.36 0.28
N LEU A 276 -7.05 19.58 0.56
CA LEU A 276 -6.59 19.97 1.89
C LEU A 276 -7.69 19.83 2.94
N ALA A 277 -8.93 20.23 2.62
CA ALA A 277 -10.05 20.12 3.52
C ALA A 277 -10.43 18.66 3.80
N ARG A 278 -10.47 17.80 2.77
CA ARG A 278 -10.73 16.37 2.88
C ARG A 278 -9.69 15.69 3.77
N ILE A 279 -8.41 15.87 3.48
CA ILE A 279 -7.31 15.31 4.26
C ILE A 279 -7.40 15.74 5.73
N ASN A 280 -7.62 17.02 6.00
CA ASN A 280 -7.75 17.51 7.37
C ASN A 280 -8.98 16.98 8.10
N THR A 281 -10.09 16.79 7.39
CA THR A 281 -11.32 16.24 7.94
C THR A 281 -11.12 14.80 8.42
N GLU A 282 -10.52 13.95 7.59
CA GLU A 282 -10.24 12.54 7.93
C GLU A 282 -9.16 12.43 9.01
N ARG A 283 -8.08 13.22 8.92
CA ARG A 283 -7.00 13.25 9.92
C ARG A 283 -7.51 13.63 11.30
N LYS A 284 -8.43 14.59 11.37
CA LYS A 284 -9.03 15.03 12.63
C LYS A 284 -10.13 14.08 13.09
N GLY A 285 -10.73 13.30 12.19
CA GLY A 285 -11.96 12.57 12.49
C GLY A 285 -13.12 13.48 12.89
N ALA A 286 -13.10 14.74 12.44
CA ALA A 286 -14.10 15.76 12.78
C ALA A 286 -14.34 16.70 11.59
N PRO A 287 -15.51 17.35 11.50
CA PRO A 287 -15.79 18.27 10.41
C PRO A 287 -14.76 19.40 10.29
N TYR A 288 -14.37 19.73 9.06
CA TYR A 288 -13.42 20.81 8.78
C TYR A 288 -13.75 21.50 7.45
N GLN A 289 -13.81 22.84 7.47
CA GLN A 289 -14.12 23.67 6.28
C GLN A 289 -15.34 23.18 5.47
N GLY A 290 -16.41 22.76 6.15
CA GLY A 290 -17.66 22.31 5.52
C GLY A 290 -17.66 20.85 5.05
N TYR A 291 -16.56 20.12 5.22
CA TYR A 291 -16.49 18.68 4.94
C TYR A 291 -16.71 17.88 6.22
N THR A 292 -17.41 16.75 6.13
CA THR A 292 -17.58 15.78 7.21
C THR A 292 -16.74 14.53 6.94
N PRO A 293 -16.25 13.84 7.99
CA PRO A 293 -15.51 12.60 7.82
C PRO A 293 -16.36 11.56 7.07
N VAL A 294 -15.70 10.85 6.16
CA VAL A 294 -16.26 9.75 5.37
C VAL A 294 -15.83 8.41 5.97
N GLY A 295 -14.59 8.33 6.47
CA GLY A 295 -14.13 7.17 7.23
C GLY A 295 -14.76 7.11 8.63
N THR A 296 -14.58 5.97 9.29
CA THR A 296 -15.05 5.76 10.66
C THR A 296 -13.97 6.15 11.66
N PRO A 297 -14.26 6.88 12.76
CA PRO A 297 -13.25 7.18 13.77
C PRO A 297 -12.54 5.94 14.30
N CYS A 298 -11.21 5.99 14.41
CA CYS A 298 -10.43 4.90 14.98
C CYS A 298 -10.82 4.63 16.45
N LYS A 299 -11.34 3.44 16.73
CA LYS A 299 -11.68 2.99 18.09
C LYS A 299 -10.58 2.06 18.63
N ASN A 300 -10.43 2.05 19.95
CA ASN A 300 -9.64 1.04 20.65
C ASN A 300 -10.36 -0.30 20.61
#